data_AF-A0A0G0SQL7-F1
#
_entry.id   AF-A0A0G0SQL7-F1
#
_cell.length_a   1.000
_cell.length_b   1.000
_cell.length_c   1.000
_cell.angle_alpha   90.00
_cell.angle_beta   90.00
_cell.angle_gamma   90.00
#
_symmetry.space_group_name_H-M   'P 1'
#
loop_
_entity.id
_entity.type
_entity.pdbx_description
1 polymer ?
#
loop_
_entity_poly.entity_id
_entity_poly.type
_entity_poly.pdbx_seq_one_letter_code
_entity_poly.pdbx_strand_id
1 'polypeptide(L)'
;MRKLKTKEWWVPVLIWITLINLFSVVKISAGERYVARLNRWYSLASLGKWTAANKLEKKLDPADTEWYKNRNKTEDLKIRLNELTIRSDKTADDWMEVASIQGRLQKTDEAKVSVKKAHELDPVRSDIEKIYFSSF
;
A
#
# COMPACT_ATOMS: atom_id res chain seq x y z
N MET A 1 70.20 26.31 13.47
CA MET A 1 69.27 26.28 14.62
C MET A 1 67.85 26.03 14.10
N ARG A 2 67.07 25.20 14.81
CA ARG A 2 65.82 24.53 14.37
C ARG A 2 64.60 25.46 14.29
N LYS A 3 63.70 25.10 13.37
CA LYS A 3 62.33 25.59 13.15
C LYS A 3 61.44 25.40 14.38
N LEU A 4 60.51 26.33 14.59
CA LEU A 4 59.24 26.06 15.26
C LEU A 4 58.09 26.53 14.37
N LYS A 5 57.30 25.55 13.92
CA LYS A 5 56.12 25.69 13.08
C LYS A 5 54.94 25.54 14.05
N THR A 6 54.28 26.63 14.42
CA THR A 6 53.09 26.55 15.27
C THR A 6 51.90 26.10 14.42
N LYS A 7 51.32 24.99 14.87
CA LYS A 7 50.21 24.24 14.27
C LYS A 7 49.04 24.44 15.23
N GLU A 8 48.03 25.19 14.83
CA GLU A 8 46.80 25.42 15.62
C GLU A 8 45.63 24.93 14.76
N TRP A 9 45.15 23.69 14.84
CA TRP A 9 44.49 22.95 15.94
C TRP A 9 43.11 23.45 16.36
N TRP A 10 42.43 24.27 15.53
CA TRP A 10 41.03 24.68 15.77
C TRP A 10 40.02 24.18 14.72
N VAL A 11 40.49 23.78 13.53
CA VAL A 11 39.62 23.30 12.43
C VAL A 11 38.81 22.03 12.77
N PRO A 12 39.29 21.02 13.53
CA PRO A 12 38.51 19.80 13.74
C PRO A 12 37.32 19.97 14.71
N VAL A 13 37.27 21.04 15.52
CA VAL A 13 36.17 21.29 16.46
C VAL A 13 34.93 21.85 15.74
N LEU A 14 35.12 22.68 14.72
CA LEU A 14 34.01 23.26 13.94
C LEU A 14 33.31 22.23 13.05
N ILE A 15 34.04 21.23 12.55
CA ILE A 15 33.48 20.13 11.74
C ILE A 15 32.57 19.22 12.58
N TRP A 16 32.84 19.07 13.89
CA TRP A 16 31.99 18.29 14.78
C TRP A 16 30.64 18.96 15.07
N ILE A 17 30.59 20.30 15.16
CA ILE A 17 29.35 21.03 15.46
C ILE A 17 28.40 21.04 14.26
N THR A 18 28.93 21.06 13.03
CA THR A 18 28.10 21.03 11.81
C THR A 18 27.50 19.66 11.49
N LEU A 19 28.10 18.56 11.97
CA LEU A 19 27.57 17.20 11.74
C LEU A 19 26.49 16.79 12.76
N ILE A 20 26.47 17.39 13.95
CA ILE A 20 25.46 17.09 14.98
C ILE A 20 24.07 17.64 14.59
N ASN A 21 24.03 18.69 13.77
CA ASN A 21 22.77 19.37 13.41
C ASN A 21 22.12 18.86 12.10
N LEU A 22 22.76 17.91 11.38
CA LEU A 22 22.21 17.36 10.13
C LEU A 22 21.20 16.23 10.36
N PHE A 23 21.14 15.67 11.57
CA PHE A 23 20.02 14.83 12.01
C PHE A 23 18.90 15.74 12.52
N SER A 24 18.35 16.57 11.63
CA SER A 24 17.05 17.18 11.89
C SER A 24 16.06 16.04 12.07
N VAL A 25 15.81 15.69 13.32
CA VAL A 25 14.79 14.73 13.74
C VAL A 25 13.48 15.30 13.22
N VAL A 26 13.05 14.85 12.03
CA VAL A 26 11.73 15.20 11.50
C VAL A 26 10.74 14.66 12.51
N LYS A 27 10.28 15.54 13.41
CA LYS A 27 9.25 15.21 14.38
C LYS A 27 7.94 15.11 13.61
N ILE A 28 7.70 13.93 13.05
CA ILE A 28 6.42 13.57 12.46
C ILE A 28 5.34 13.93 13.49
N SER A 29 4.29 14.62 13.08
CA SER A 29 3.19 14.98 13.96
C SER A 29 2.44 13.73 14.44
N ALA A 30 1.63 13.86 15.50
CA ALA A 30 0.78 12.76 15.94
C ALA A 30 -0.22 12.33 14.85
N GLY A 31 -0.73 13.30 14.08
CA GLY A 31 -1.63 13.06 12.95
C GLY A 31 -0.96 12.29 11.80
N GLU A 32 0.25 12.69 11.39
CA GLU A 32 0.99 11.96 10.34
C GLU A 32 1.33 10.53 10.76
N ARG A 33 1.71 10.31 12.04
CA ARG A 33 1.89 8.95 12.58
C ARG A 33 0.60 8.15 12.57
N TYR A 34 -0.54 8.79 12.82
CA TYR A 34 -1.84 8.15 12.74
C TYR A 34 -2.16 7.72 11.30
N VAL A 35 -2.08 8.65 10.35
CA VAL A 35 -2.32 8.40 8.93
C VAL A 35 -1.40 7.30 8.38
N ALA A 36 -0.11 7.31 8.75
CA ALA A 36 0.82 6.27 8.34
C ALA A 36 0.41 4.87 8.85
N ARG A 37 -0.10 4.78 10.09
CA ARG A 37 -0.64 3.51 10.63
C ARG A 37 -1.92 3.09 9.92
N LEU A 38 -2.82 4.03 9.65
CA LEU A 38 -4.07 3.76 8.93
C LEU A 38 -3.80 3.27 7.50
N ASN A 39 -2.90 3.93 6.76
CA ASN A 39 -2.50 3.50 5.41
C ASN A 39 -1.84 2.11 5.42
N ARG A 40 -1.01 1.83 6.42
CA ARG A 40 -0.43 0.49 6.60
C ARG A 40 -1.49 -0.55 6.93
N TRP A 41 -2.50 -0.20 7.72
CA TRP A 41 -3.63 -1.07 8.02
C TRP A 41 -4.41 -1.40 6.74
N TYR A 42 -4.75 -0.40 5.92
CA TYR A 42 -5.43 -0.61 4.63
C TYR A 42 -4.62 -1.52 3.70
N SER A 43 -3.30 -1.32 3.60
CA SER A 43 -2.42 -2.18 2.80
C SER A 43 -2.38 -3.63 3.30
N LEU A 44 -2.34 -3.86 4.61
CA LEU A 44 -2.39 -5.21 5.16
C LEU A 44 -3.74 -5.87 4.90
N ALA A 45 -4.83 -5.14 5.09
CA ALA A 45 -6.19 -5.62 4.88
C ALA A 45 -6.46 -5.94 3.39
N SER A 46 -5.99 -5.10 2.45
CA SER A 46 -6.13 -5.35 1.01
C SER A 46 -5.36 -6.57 0.53
N LEU A 47 -4.22 -6.88 1.18
CA LEU A 47 -3.44 -8.09 0.93
C LEU A 47 -3.99 -9.33 1.66
N GLY A 48 -5.14 -9.25 2.32
CA GLY A 48 -5.73 -10.34 3.09
C GLY A 48 -4.96 -10.71 4.36
N LYS A 49 -3.97 -9.91 4.78
CA LYS A 49 -3.15 -10.13 5.98
C LYS A 49 -3.89 -9.67 7.25
N TRP A 50 -5.12 -10.16 7.43
CA TRP A 50 -6.03 -9.76 8.51
C TRP A 50 -5.44 -9.91 9.91
N THR A 51 -4.66 -10.97 10.16
CA THR A 51 -3.98 -11.15 11.46
C THR A 51 -3.04 -9.99 11.79
N ALA A 52 -2.31 -9.47 10.80
CA ALA A 52 -1.41 -8.33 10.97
C ALA A 52 -2.20 -7.00 11.02
N ALA A 53 -3.23 -6.86 10.18
CA ALA A 53 -4.13 -5.70 10.20
C ALA A 53 -4.80 -5.54 11.57
N ASN A 54 -5.41 -6.61 12.12
CA ASN A 54 -6.09 -6.60 13.42
C ASN A 54 -5.16 -6.24 14.59
N LYS A 55 -3.86 -6.57 14.51
CA LYS A 55 -2.87 -6.14 15.52
C LYS A 55 -2.64 -4.63 15.47
N LEU A 56 -2.64 -4.04 14.27
CA LEU A 56 -2.45 -2.60 14.07
C LEU A 56 -3.74 -1.80 14.36
N GLU A 57 -4.89 -2.40 14.07
CA GLU A 57 -6.24 -1.84 14.30
C GLU A 57 -6.45 -1.38 15.74
N LYS A 58 -5.89 -2.11 16.72
CA LYS A 58 -5.94 -1.74 18.16
C LYS A 58 -5.39 -0.34 18.47
N LYS A 59 -4.69 0.30 17.53
CA LYS A 59 -4.10 1.64 17.65
C LYS A 59 -4.78 2.68 16.74
N LEU A 60 -5.90 2.33 16.13
CA LEU A 60 -6.68 3.15 15.19
C LEU A 60 -8.09 3.39 15.73
N ASP A 61 -8.75 4.43 15.21
CA ASP A 61 -10.17 4.63 15.42
C ASP A 61 -10.96 3.55 14.67
N PRO A 62 -11.88 2.81 15.32
CA PRO A 62 -12.74 1.85 14.66
C PRO A 62 -13.53 2.45 13.49
N ALA A 63 -14.00 3.70 13.60
CA ALA A 63 -14.78 4.36 12.55
C ALA A 63 -14.00 4.46 11.24
N ASP A 64 -12.68 4.66 11.31
CA ASP A 64 -11.80 4.76 10.14
C ASP A 64 -11.56 3.40 9.45
N THR A 65 -11.82 2.29 10.13
CA THR A 65 -11.52 0.93 9.61
C THR A 65 -12.79 0.13 9.31
N GLU A 66 -13.92 0.49 9.91
CA GLU A 66 -15.19 -0.23 9.84
C GLU A 66 -15.76 -0.29 8.42
N TRP A 67 -15.79 0.84 7.71
CA TRP A 67 -16.27 0.89 6.33
C TRP A 67 -15.53 -0.11 5.43
N TYR A 68 -14.19 -0.16 5.58
CA TYR A 68 -13.36 -1.05 4.79
C TYR A 68 -13.56 -2.51 5.19
N LYS A 69 -13.63 -2.81 6.49
CA LYS A 69 -13.91 -4.16 6.99
C LYS A 69 -15.22 -4.68 6.44
N ASN A 70 -16.29 -3.89 6.52
CA ASN A 70 -17.61 -4.30 6.05
C ASN A 70 -17.67 -4.57 4.55
N ARG A 71 -16.74 -4.00 3.75
CA ARG A 71 -16.65 -4.27 2.31
C ARG A 71 -15.61 -5.32 1.92
N ASN A 72 -14.83 -5.81 2.87
CA ASN A 72 -13.71 -6.74 2.63
C ASN A 72 -13.77 -8.01 3.49
N LYS A 73 -14.85 -8.22 4.25
CA LYS A 73 -15.14 -9.52 4.86
C LYS A 73 -15.25 -10.58 3.77
N THR A 74 -14.63 -11.73 4.01
CA THR A 74 -14.57 -12.84 3.04
C THR A 74 -15.96 -13.25 2.53
N GLU A 75 -16.97 -13.29 3.40
CA GLU A 75 -18.33 -13.67 2.99
C GLU A 75 -18.99 -12.62 2.10
N ASP A 76 -18.85 -11.34 2.43
CA ASP A 76 -19.38 -10.24 1.61
C ASP A 76 -18.69 -10.19 0.23
N LEU A 77 -17.38 -10.45 0.19
CA LEU A 77 -16.62 -10.58 -1.07
C LEU A 77 -17.12 -11.78 -1.91
N LYS A 78 -17.43 -12.92 -1.29
CA LYS A 78 -18.00 -14.08 -2.01
C LYS A 78 -19.40 -13.77 -2.55
N ILE A 79 -20.24 -13.10 -1.77
CA ILE A 79 -21.58 -12.68 -2.22
C ILE A 79 -21.45 -11.78 -3.45
N ARG A 80 -20.62 -10.73 -3.36
CA ARG A 80 -20.39 -9.81 -4.47
C ARG A 80 -19.79 -10.51 -5.70
N LEU A 81 -18.85 -11.43 -5.51
CA LEU A 81 -18.30 -12.23 -6.60
C LEU A 81 -19.39 -13.07 -7.29
N ASN A 82 -20.30 -13.68 -6.53
CA ASN A 82 -21.39 -14.46 -7.09
C ASN A 82 -22.35 -13.58 -7.90
N GLU A 83 -22.74 -12.42 -7.37
CA GLU A 83 -23.58 -11.43 -8.08
C GLU A 83 -22.95 -11.00 -9.41
N LEU A 84 -21.66 -10.68 -9.40
CA LEU A 84 -20.95 -10.31 -10.62
C LEU A 84 -20.89 -11.50 -11.58
N THR A 85 -20.59 -12.70 -11.09
CA THR A 85 -20.42 -13.90 -11.91
C THR A 85 -21.67 -14.22 -12.74
N ILE A 86 -22.86 -14.09 -12.16
CA ILE A 86 -24.13 -14.40 -12.85
C ILE A 86 -24.56 -13.35 -13.90
N ARG A 87 -24.00 -12.12 -13.86
CA ARG A 87 -24.31 -11.09 -14.87
C ARG A 87 -23.70 -11.46 -16.22
N SER A 88 -24.49 -11.49 -17.29
CA SER A 88 -24.00 -11.83 -18.63
C SER A 88 -23.32 -10.66 -19.36
N ASP A 89 -23.63 -9.42 -18.99
CA ASP A 89 -23.26 -8.17 -19.67
C ASP A 89 -22.13 -7.40 -18.95
N LYS A 90 -21.12 -8.13 -18.46
CA LYS A 90 -19.99 -7.51 -17.74
C LYS A 90 -19.20 -6.56 -18.64
N THR A 91 -19.05 -5.32 -18.17
CA THR A 91 -18.12 -4.34 -18.72
C THR A 91 -16.67 -4.65 -18.34
N ALA A 92 -15.70 -3.95 -18.93
CA ALA A 92 -14.30 -4.05 -18.52
C ALA A 92 -14.13 -3.72 -17.02
N ASP A 93 -14.87 -2.75 -16.49
CA ASP A 93 -14.85 -2.40 -15.06
C ASP A 93 -15.41 -3.51 -14.18
N ASP A 94 -16.49 -4.17 -14.60
CA ASP A 94 -17.04 -5.32 -13.87
C ASP A 94 -16.02 -6.46 -13.80
N TRP A 95 -15.29 -6.72 -14.89
CA TRP A 95 -14.22 -7.73 -14.89
C TRP A 95 -13.03 -7.34 -14.01
N MET A 96 -12.69 -6.05 -13.94
CA MET A 96 -11.68 -5.55 -13.01
C MET A 96 -12.12 -5.67 -11.54
N GLU A 97 -13.41 -5.46 -11.26
CA GLU A 97 -13.98 -5.70 -9.93
C GLU A 97 -13.89 -7.19 -9.56
N VAL A 98 -14.27 -8.09 -10.48
CA VAL A 98 -14.14 -9.55 -10.30
C VAL A 98 -12.69 -9.93 -10.02
N ALA A 99 -11.74 -9.43 -10.81
CA ALA A 99 -10.31 -9.69 -10.61
C ALA A 99 -9.82 -9.21 -9.23
N SER A 100 -10.21 -8.01 -8.83
CA SER A 100 -9.87 -7.45 -7.52
C SER A 100 -10.42 -8.31 -6.38
N ILE A 101 -11.68 -8.75 -6.47
CA ILE A 101 -12.29 -9.62 -5.45
C ILE A 101 -11.59 -10.99 -5.39
N GLN A 102 -11.33 -11.61 -6.55
CA GLN A 102 -10.60 -12.87 -6.63
C GLN A 102 -9.19 -12.76 -6.02
N GLY A 103 -8.47 -11.66 -6.28
CA GLY A 103 -7.18 -11.37 -5.65
C GLY A 103 -7.27 -11.29 -4.13
N ARG A 104 -8.28 -10.61 -3.59
CA ARG A 104 -8.52 -10.52 -2.13
C ARG A 104 -8.89 -11.88 -1.51
N LEU A 105 -9.54 -12.74 -2.29
CA LEU A 105 -9.87 -14.12 -1.92
C LEU A 105 -8.74 -15.12 -2.19
N GLN A 106 -7.54 -14.65 -2.57
CA GLN A 106 -6.35 -15.47 -2.90
C GLN A 106 -6.57 -16.45 -4.07
N LYS A 107 -7.51 -16.13 -4.95
CA LYS A 107 -7.80 -16.86 -6.20
C LYS A 107 -7.02 -16.24 -7.36
N THR A 108 -5.69 -16.36 -7.29
CA THR A 108 -4.77 -15.59 -8.15
C THR A 108 -4.93 -15.94 -9.62
N ASP A 109 -5.09 -17.22 -9.97
CA ASP A 109 -5.21 -17.64 -11.37
C ASP A 109 -6.53 -17.17 -11.99
N GLU A 110 -7.62 -17.24 -11.24
CA GLU A 110 -8.91 -16.72 -11.67
C GLU A 110 -8.87 -15.20 -11.81
N ALA A 111 -8.15 -14.50 -10.91
CA ALA A 111 -7.95 -13.06 -11.02
C ALA A 111 -7.25 -12.70 -12.33
N LYS A 112 -6.20 -13.44 -12.73
CA LYS A 112 -5.50 -13.23 -14.01
C LYS A 112 -6.44 -13.42 -15.21
N VAL A 113 -7.28 -14.45 -15.18
CA VAL A 113 -8.29 -14.69 -16.23
C VAL A 113 -9.25 -13.50 -16.34
N SER A 114 -9.70 -12.96 -15.21
CA SER A 114 -10.60 -11.81 -15.18
C SER A 114 -9.93 -10.52 -15.68
N VAL A 115 -8.66 -10.27 -15.33
CA VAL A 115 -7.87 -9.15 -15.89
C VAL A 115 -7.73 -9.29 -17.41
N LYS A 116 -7.46 -10.51 -17.90
CA LYS A 116 -7.41 -10.78 -19.34
C LYS A 116 -8.75 -10.46 -20.01
N LYS A 117 -9.87 -10.85 -19.41
CA LYS A 117 -11.22 -10.51 -19.92
C LYS A 117 -11.49 -9.01 -19.95
N ALA A 118 -11.06 -8.27 -18.93
CA ALA A 118 -11.15 -6.81 -18.92
C ALA A 118 -10.35 -6.19 -20.08
N HIS A 119 -9.10 -6.64 -20.27
CA HIS A 119 -8.26 -6.15 -21.37
C HIS A 119 -8.83 -6.49 -22.75
N GLU A 120 -9.36 -7.71 -22.93
CA GLU A 120 -10.00 -8.12 -24.19
C GLU A 120 -11.18 -7.19 -24.59
N LEU A 121 -11.88 -6.62 -23.60
CA LEU A 121 -13.00 -5.69 -23.83
C LEU A 121 -12.55 -4.24 -24.06
N ASP A 122 -11.51 -3.78 -23.36
CA ASP A 122 -10.99 -2.42 -23.48
C ASP A 122 -9.44 -2.40 -23.48
N PRO A 123 -8.82 -2.67 -24.65
CA PRO A 123 -7.37 -2.86 -24.73
C PRO A 123 -6.54 -1.59 -24.70
N VAL A 124 -7.17 -0.42 -24.87
CA VAL A 124 -6.46 0.87 -24.89
C VAL A 124 -6.42 1.54 -23.53
N ARG A 125 -7.10 0.97 -22.53
CA ARG A 125 -7.15 1.51 -21.17
C ARG A 125 -5.85 1.20 -20.43
N SER A 126 -5.06 2.24 -20.21
CA SER A 126 -3.72 2.13 -19.63
C SER A 126 -3.68 1.52 -18.22
N ASP A 127 -4.75 1.67 -17.43
CA ASP A 127 -4.85 1.11 -16.08
C ASP A 127 -4.97 -0.43 -16.12
N ILE A 128 -5.83 -0.96 -17.00
CA ILE A 128 -6.00 -2.40 -17.21
C ILE A 128 -4.75 -2.98 -17.87
N GLU A 129 -4.23 -2.32 -18.90
CA GLU A 129 -3.04 -2.74 -19.64
C GLU A 129 -1.85 -2.96 -18.69
N LYS A 130 -1.58 -1.98 -17.81
CA LYS A 130 -0.52 -2.06 -16.82
C LYS A 130 -0.69 -3.25 -15.88
N ILE A 131 -1.93 -3.51 -15.43
CA ILE A 131 -2.22 -4.63 -14.54
C ILE A 131 -2.02 -5.95 -15.29
N TYR A 132 -2.52 -6.06 -16.52
CA TYR A 132 -2.37 -7.24 -17.36
C TYR A 132 -0.91 -7.63 -17.55
N PHE A 133 -0.06 -6.73 -18.07
CA PHE A 133 1.35 -7.04 -18.30
C PHE A 133 2.19 -7.18 -17.02
N SER A 134 1.66 -6.79 -15.86
CA SER A 134 2.31 -7.06 -14.55
C SER A 134 1.86 -8.37 -13.90
N SER A 135 0.73 -8.94 -14.35
CA SER A 135 0.11 -10.14 -13.78
C SER A 135 0.48 -11.42 -14.54
N PHE A 136 1.00 -11.28 -15.75
CA PHE A 136 1.48 -12.36 -16.63
C PHE A 136 2.99 -12.23 -16.84
#